data_AF-A0A350DJM8-F1
#
_entry.id   AF-A0A350DJM8-F1
#
_cell.length_a   1.000
_cell.length_b   1.000
_cell.length_c   1.000
_cell.angle_alpha   90.00
_cell.angle_beta   90.00
_cell.angle_gamma   90.00
#
_symmetry.space_group_name_H-M   'P 1'
#
loop_
_entity.id
_entity.type
_entity.pdbx_description
1 polymer ?
#
loop_
_entity_poly.entity_id
_entity_poly.type
_entity_poly.pdbx_seq_one_letter_code
_entity_poly.pdbx_strand_id
1 'polypeptide(L)'
;VLFVAIRDVKGGPPFAAKRLPISVIKQGEATISLSDLDAMMPERTLASARGDKVQLAVIARISHSGTADAESGDLTGNPVVISADQNQVNVAINQQVP
;
A
#
# COMPACT_ATOMS: atom_id res chain seq x y z
N VAL A 1 5.15 -6.86 10.71
CA VAL A 1 3.78 -6.73 10.13
C VAL A 1 3.89 -6.19 8.73
N LEU A 2 3.11 -6.67 7.76
CA LEU A 2 3.08 -6.09 6.41
C LEU A 2 1.97 -5.04 6.32
N PHE A 3 2.34 -3.82 5.94
CA PHE A 3 1.42 -2.76 5.57
C PHE A 3 1.43 -2.59 4.05
N VAL A 4 0.24 -2.60 3.44
CA VAL A 4 0.05 -2.31 2.01
C VAL A 4 -0.99 -1.21 1.90
N ALA A 5 -0.73 -0.17 1.11
CA ALA A 5 -1.68 0.91 0.92
C ALA A 5 -1.64 1.47 -0.50
N ILE A 6 -2.77 2.03 -0.92
CA ILE A 6 -2.92 2.78 -2.17
C ILE A 6 -3.26 4.21 -1.80
N ARG A 7 -2.45 5.18 -2.25
CA ARG A 7 -2.58 6.59 -1.89
C ARG A 7 -2.34 7.51 -3.07
N ASP A 8 -2.73 8.77 -2.96
CA ASP A 8 -2.36 9.83 -3.90
C ASP A 8 -0.83 10.01 -3.89
N VAL A 9 -0.22 10.17 -5.06
CA VAL A 9 1.22 10.50 -5.21
C VAL A 9 1.59 11.83 -4.55
N LYS A 10 0.63 12.75 -4.40
CA LYS A 10 0.80 14.03 -3.69
C LYS A 10 0.83 13.87 -2.17
N GLY A 11 0.55 12.68 -1.66
CA GLY A 11 0.53 12.39 -0.23
C GLY A 11 -0.87 12.38 0.37
N GLY A 12 -0.95 12.57 1.70
CA GLY A 12 -2.20 12.46 2.46
C GLY A 12 -2.63 11.01 2.79
N PRO A 13 -3.81 10.83 3.40
CA PRO A 13 -4.32 9.53 3.82
C PRO A 13 -4.56 8.58 2.63
N PRO A 14 -4.35 7.27 2.82
CA PRO A 14 -4.59 6.28 1.79
C PRO A 14 -6.08 6.16 1.45
N PHE A 15 -6.36 5.78 0.20
CA PHE A 15 -7.69 5.40 -0.28
C PHE A 15 -8.04 3.96 0.06
N ALA A 16 -7.04 3.10 0.22
CA ALA A 16 -7.21 1.75 0.72
C ALA A 16 -5.94 1.31 1.46
N ALA A 17 -6.09 0.60 2.58
CA ALA A 17 -4.95 0.09 3.34
C ALA A 17 -5.25 -1.25 4.00
N LYS A 18 -4.23 -2.11 4.08
CA LYS A 18 -4.26 -3.38 4.83
C LYS A 18 -3.09 -3.47 5.78
N ARG A 19 -3.38 -4.02 6.96
CA ARG A 19 -2.41 -4.50 7.94
C ARG A 19 -2.49 -6.03 7.99
N LEU A 20 -1.43 -6.70 7.61
CA LEU A 20 -1.39 -8.15 7.43
C LEU A 20 -0.29 -8.77 8.30
N PRO A 21 -0.50 -9.98 8.85
CA PRO A 21 0.57 -10.71 9.52
C PRO A 21 1.66 -11.06 8.51
N ILE A 22 2.92 -11.08 8.91
CA ILE A 22 4.03 -11.36 7.98
C ILE A 22 3.95 -12.77 7.37
N SER A 23 3.21 -13.68 8.02
CA SER A 23 2.97 -15.05 7.58
C SER A 23 2.20 -15.15 6.26
N VAL A 24 1.61 -14.05 5.75
CA VAL A 24 1.03 -14.00 4.39
C VAL A 24 2.09 -14.12 3.30
N ILE A 25 3.35 -13.75 3.59
CA ILE A 25 4.46 -13.92 2.66
C ILE A 25 4.89 -15.38 2.68
N LYS A 26 4.78 -16.04 1.53
CA LYS A 26 5.19 -17.43 1.31
C LYS A 26 6.26 -17.45 0.23
N GLN A 27 7.40 -18.09 0.53
CA GLN A 27 8.51 -18.22 -0.41
C GLN A 27 8.99 -16.88 -1.00
N GLY A 28 8.91 -15.81 -0.21
CA GLY A 28 9.33 -14.46 -0.62
C GLY A 28 8.27 -13.62 -1.33
N GLU A 29 7.06 -14.15 -1.56
CA GLU A 29 6.00 -13.46 -2.30
C GLU A 29 4.67 -13.42 -1.52
N ALA A 30 3.83 -12.43 -1.83
CA ALA A 30 2.46 -12.34 -1.34
C ALA A 30 1.56 -11.64 -2.37
N THR A 31 0.40 -12.23 -2.64
CA THR A 31 -0.64 -11.62 -3.48
C THR A 31 -1.70 -10.98 -2.60
N ILE A 32 -1.79 -9.65 -2.64
CA ILE A 32 -2.70 -8.87 -1.81
C ILE A 32 -3.68 -8.12 -2.70
N SER A 33 -4.98 -8.34 -2.50
CA SER A 33 -6.04 -7.56 -3.13
C SER A 33 -6.46 -6.43 -2.22
N LEU A 34 -6.60 -5.20 -2.75
CA LEU A 34 -7.27 -4.09 -2.07
C LEU A 34 -8.51 -3.68 -2.86
N SER A 35 -9.58 -3.33 -2.16
CA SER A 35 -10.83 -2.82 -2.74
C SER A 35 -11.37 -1.64 -1.92
N ASP A 36 -12.53 -1.12 -2.31
CA ASP A 36 -13.23 -0.06 -1.56
C ASP A 36 -13.61 -0.50 -0.13
N LEU A 37 -13.67 -1.81 0.15
CA LEU A 37 -13.89 -2.32 1.50
C LEU A 37 -12.69 -2.08 2.43
N ASP A 38 -11.53 -1.80 1.85
CA ASP A 38 -10.29 -1.52 2.57
C ASP A 38 -10.05 -0.01 2.73
N ALA A 39 -11.06 0.82 2.38
CA ALA A 39 -11.03 2.25 2.57
C ALA A 39 -11.07 2.61 4.05
N MET A 40 -10.22 3.56 4.45
CA MET A 40 -10.15 4.06 5.82
C MET A 40 -11.22 5.10 6.13
N MET A 41 -11.86 5.66 5.09
CA MET A 41 -12.93 6.66 5.20
C MET A 41 -14.02 6.35 4.16
N PRO A 42 -15.31 6.50 4.49
CA PRO A 42 -16.42 6.11 3.61
C PRO A 42 -16.39 6.76 2.21
N GLU A 43 -15.99 8.02 2.13
CA GLU A 43 -15.99 8.78 0.86
C GLU A 43 -14.64 8.74 0.12
N ARG A 44 -13.60 8.17 0.75
CA ARG A 44 -12.24 8.11 0.20
C ARG A 44 -11.90 6.67 -0.20
N THR A 45 -12.54 6.20 -1.27
CA THR A 45 -12.40 4.84 -1.81
C THR A 45 -11.53 4.81 -3.07
N LEU A 46 -11.18 3.63 -3.56
CA LEU A 46 -10.46 3.51 -4.84
C LEU A 46 -11.35 3.93 -6.01
N ALA A 47 -12.66 3.65 -5.93
CA ALA A 47 -13.62 4.11 -6.93
C ALA A 47 -13.71 5.64 -6.99
N SER A 48 -13.79 6.35 -5.84
CA SER A 48 -13.82 7.82 -5.87
C SER A 48 -12.52 8.40 -6.40
N ALA A 49 -11.37 7.85 -6.01
CA ALA A 49 -10.06 8.25 -6.55
C ALA A 49 -9.99 8.13 -8.09
N ARG A 50 -10.47 7.01 -8.65
CA ARG A 50 -10.47 6.78 -10.09
C ARG A 50 -11.44 7.72 -10.81
N GLY A 51 -12.63 7.95 -10.24
CA GLY A 51 -13.60 8.91 -10.76
C GLY A 51 -13.03 10.33 -10.85
N ASP A 52 -12.30 10.74 -9.80
CA ASP A 52 -11.64 12.05 -9.70
C ASP A 52 -10.32 12.14 -10.47
N LYS A 53 -9.91 11.06 -11.16
CA LYS A 53 -8.65 10.95 -11.91
C LYS A 53 -7.41 11.26 -11.05
N VAL A 54 -7.46 10.87 -9.78
CA VAL A 54 -6.33 10.99 -8.85
C VAL A 54 -5.23 10.04 -9.30
N GLN A 55 -3.99 10.52 -9.32
CA GLN A 55 -2.84 9.69 -9.61
C GLN A 55 -2.47 8.89 -8.36
N LEU A 56 -2.59 7.56 -8.45
CA LEU A 56 -2.42 6.65 -7.33
C LEU A 56 -1.05 5.97 -7.37
N ALA A 57 -0.50 5.70 -6.20
CA ALA A 57 0.66 4.84 -6.01
C ALA A 57 0.38 3.76 -4.97
N VAL A 58 0.89 2.56 -5.24
CA VAL A 58 0.91 1.44 -4.29
C VAL A 58 2.21 1.51 -3.50
N ILE A 59 2.07 1.45 -2.18
CA ILE A 59 3.18 1.40 -1.23
C ILE A 59 3.08 0.15 -0.37
N ALA A 60 4.22 -0.47 -0.08
CA ALA A 60 4.30 -1.63 0.79
C ALA A 60 5.51 -1.51 1.73
N ARG A 61 5.28 -1.80 3.02
CA ARG A 61 6.30 -1.73 4.07
C ARG A 61 6.13 -2.90 5.04
N ILE A 62 7.22 -3.56 5.39
CA ILE A 62 7.29 -4.52 6.48
C ILE A 62 7.80 -3.76 7.71
N SER A 63 6.91 -3.56 8.68
CA SER A 63 7.23 -2.96 9.96
C SER A 63 7.80 -4.00 10.93
N HIS A 64 8.93 -3.70 11.55
CA HIS A 64 9.50 -4.54 12.61
C HIS A 64 8.75 -4.38 13.94
N SER A 65 8.42 -3.13 14.33
CA SER A 65 7.72 -2.79 15.58
C SER A 65 6.21 -3.03 15.54
N GLY A 66 5.63 -3.11 14.35
CA GLY A 66 4.19 -3.34 14.14
C GLY A 66 3.32 -2.08 14.18
N THR A 67 3.94 -0.90 14.24
CA THR A 67 3.31 0.43 14.21
C THR A 67 3.06 0.90 12.76
N ALA A 68 2.06 1.77 12.59
CA ALA A 68 1.71 2.33 11.28
C ALA A 68 2.69 3.41 10.81
N ASP A 69 3.45 4.00 11.74
CA ASP A 69 4.53 4.94 11.44
C ASP A 69 5.74 4.20 10.87
N ALA A 70 6.50 4.91 10.02
CA ALA A 70 7.75 4.39 9.49
C ALA A 70 8.85 4.56 10.54
N GLU A 71 9.60 3.49 10.79
CA GLU A 71 10.67 3.47 11.80
C GLU A 71 11.97 2.92 11.19
N SER A 72 13.11 3.34 11.76
CA SER A 72 14.42 2.82 11.37
C SER A 72 14.44 1.28 11.49
N GLY A 73 14.97 0.64 10.46
CA GLY A 73 15.04 -0.81 10.36
C GLY A 73 13.87 -1.48 9.63
N ASP A 74 12.78 -0.76 9.34
CA ASP A 74 11.69 -1.27 8.52
C ASP A 74 12.15 -1.57 7.09
N LEU A 75 11.54 -2.57 6.45
CA LEU A 75 11.77 -2.82 5.02
C LEU A 75 10.68 -2.13 4.20
N THR A 76 11.05 -1.39 3.16
CA THR A 76 10.11 -0.66 2.29
C THR A 76 10.35 -0.97 0.82
N GLY A 77 9.27 -0.93 0.04
CA GLY A 77 9.34 -0.87 -1.42
C GLY A 77 9.32 0.57 -1.93
N ASN A 78 9.82 0.76 -3.15
CA ASN A 78 9.60 2.01 -3.87
C ASN A 78 8.11 2.14 -4.23
N PRO A 79 7.50 3.33 -4.10
CA PRO A 79 6.13 3.54 -4.54
C PRO A 79 5.98 3.22 -6.03
N VAL A 80 4.96 2.44 -6.39
CA VAL A 80 4.67 2.13 -7.79
C VAL A 80 3.40 2.85 -8.20
N VAL A 81 3.54 3.81 -9.12
CA VAL A 81 2.41 4.56 -9.69
C VAL A 81 1.61 3.64 -10.60
N ILE A 82 0.29 3.68 -10.46
CA ILE A 82 -0.66 2.87 -11.26
C ILE A 82 -1.52 3.77 -12.15
N SER A 83 -1.81 3.31 -13.37
CA SER A 83 -2.80 3.98 -14.24
C SER A 83 -4.23 3.68 -13.80
N ALA A 84 -5.19 4.49 -14.29
CA ALA A 84 -6.60 4.40 -13.90
C ALA A 84 -7.30 3.09 -14.33
N ASP A 85 -6.72 2.35 -15.28
CA ASP A 85 -7.16 1.07 -15.81
C ASP A 85 -6.34 -0.12 -15.27
N GLN A 86 -5.21 0.15 -14.60
CA GLN A 86 -4.35 -0.88 -14.04
C GLN A 86 -4.93 -1.44 -12.73
N ASN A 87 -5.12 -2.75 -12.68
CA ASN A 87 -5.68 -3.47 -11.53
C ASN A 87 -4.67 -4.36 -10.81
N GLN A 88 -3.48 -4.52 -11.37
CA GLN A 88 -2.41 -5.33 -10.80
C GLN A 88 -1.06 -4.63 -10.97
N VAL A 89 -0.22 -4.74 -9.95
CA VAL A 89 1.13 -4.18 -9.94
C VAL A 89 2.03 -5.01 -9.04
N ASN A 90 3.31 -5.10 -9.39
CA ASN A 90 4.31 -5.74 -8.55
C ASN A 90 5.06 -4.67 -7.75
N VAL A 91 5.22 -4.89 -6.44
CA VAL A 91 5.98 -4.02 -5.55
C VAL A 91 7.10 -4.82 -4.91
N ALA A 92 8.35 -4.46 -5.19
CA ALA A 92 9.52 -5.07 -4.57
C ALA A 92 9.86 -4.34 -3.27
N ILE A 93 9.86 -5.06 -2.15
CA ILE A 93 10.32 -4.55 -0.84
C ILE A 93 11.80 -4.90 -0.69
N ASN A 94 12.68 -3.96 -1.02
CA ASN A 94 14.12 -4.19 -1.10
C ASN A 94 14.98 -3.04 -0.56
N GLN A 95 14.37 -2.06 0.10
CA GLN A 95 15.06 -0.98 0.80
C GLN A 95 14.83 -1.12 2.30
N GLN A 96 15.78 -0.63 3.09
CA GLN A 96 15.63 -0.51 4.55
C GLN A 96 15.54 0.97 4.91
N VAL A 97 14.63 1.32 5.80
CA VAL A 97 14.53 2.66 6.37
C VAL A 97 15.77 2.90 7.25
N PRO A 98 16.55 3.97 7.01
CA PRO A 98 17.74 4.30 7.79
C PRO A 98 17.45 4.48 9.29
#